data_AF-A0A1Y4T435-F1
#
_entry.id   AF-A0A1Y4T435-F1
#
_cell.length_a   1.000
_cell.length_b   1.000
_cell.length_c   1.000
_cell.angle_alpha   90.00
_cell.angle_beta   90.00
_cell.angle_gamma   90.00
#
_symmetry.space_group_name_H-M   'P 1'
#
loop_
_entity.id
_entity.type
_entity.pdbx_description
1 polymer ?
#
loop_
_entity_poly.entity_id
_entity_poly.type
_entity_poly.pdbx_seq_one_letter_code
_entity_poly.pdbx_strand_id
1 'polypeptide(L)'
;MGMFFADDSYDESRRMEGLQRYKQLLSFYAGRWVKVNLLTTLGALPLVLGVTFSVLSSSVLVLIPASLAGGAIFGPFLAALYDSLFRGLRDAPGSWWDHYRRSWKQNGRASLLPGALVGLLTGMYVFMMYMLWSAPAFPSWGTLLACLFSAVFFAALNLLYWPQLVLFQQSNKDRLYNAVLFTLKYFWRVLGAALLQVGYLLLYVLFAPWTLALVPFVGLWFILLVCELMLYRPLDEAFQIEKQFVQIEGDPWRETT
;
A
#
# COMPACT_ATOMS: atom_id res chain seq x y z
N MET A 1 21.56 14.12 -16.64
CA MET A 1 20.66 14.61 -17.72
C MET A 1 19.23 14.57 -17.21
N GLY A 2 18.75 15.69 -16.67
CA GLY A 2 17.34 15.89 -16.32
C GLY A 2 16.66 16.69 -17.43
N MET A 3 15.55 16.18 -17.95
CA MET A 3 14.76 16.89 -18.98
C MET A 3 13.41 17.39 -18.44
N PHE A 4 13.08 17.22 -17.15
CA PHE A 4 11.77 17.68 -16.63
C PHE A 4 11.73 18.20 -15.19
N PHE A 5 12.87 18.38 -14.51
CA PHE A 5 12.88 19.04 -13.20
C PHE A 5 14.03 20.03 -13.13
N ALA A 6 13.71 21.27 -12.70
CA ALA A 6 14.71 22.25 -12.33
C ALA A 6 15.65 21.63 -11.29
N ASP A 7 16.94 21.90 -11.49
CA ASP A 7 18.07 21.43 -10.68
C ASP A 7 18.02 22.06 -9.28
N ASP A 8 17.00 21.71 -8.49
CA ASP A 8 16.96 22.03 -7.07
C ASP A 8 17.89 21.03 -6.37
N SER A 9 19.18 21.35 -6.34
CA SER A 9 20.18 20.61 -5.59
C SER A 9 19.76 20.55 -4.11
N TYR A 10 19.19 19.43 -3.68
CA TYR A 10 19.08 19.14 -2.25
C TYR A 10 20.39 18.48 -1.83
N ASP A 11 20.91 18.92 -0.69
CA ASP A 11 22.08 18.31 -0.06
C ASP A 11 21.83 16.82 0.25
N GLU A 12 22.59 15.95 -0.44
CA GLU A 12 22.53 14.50 -0.31
C GLU A 12 23.15 14.01 1.00
N SER A 13 23.96 14.84 1.67
CA SER A 13 24.71 14.48 2.88
C SER A 13 23.90 14.60 4.18
N ARG A 14 22.67 15.13 4.12
CA ARG A 14 21.80 15.25 5.30
C ARG A 14 20.37 14.82 5.01
N ARG A 15 19.64 14.46 6.07
CA ARG A 15 18.21 14.16 5.99
C ARG A 15 17.40 15.43 5.71
N MET A 16 16.72 15.46 4.57
CA MET A 16 15.88 16.59 4.18
C MET A 16 14.49 16.56 4.83
N GLU A 17 13.80 17.70 4.78
CA GLU A 17 12.41 17.84 5.20
C GLU A 17 11.48 18.32 4.06
N GLY A 18 10.17 18.15 4.25
CA GLY A 18 9.15 18.64 3.33
C GLY A 18 9.27 18.09 1.91
N LEU A 19 9.11 18.96 0.91
CA LEU A 19 9.18 18.56 -0.51
C LEU A 19 10.57 18.10 -0.94
N GLN A 20 11.63 18.64 -0.32
CA GLN A 20 13.01 18.21 -0.61
C GLN A 20 13.24 16.77 -0.16
N ARG A 21 12.62 16.35 0.96
CA ARG A 21 12.64 14.95 1.40
C ARG A 21 11.98 14.03 0.38
N TYR A 22 10.85 14.44 -0.18
CA TYR A 22 10.18 13.66 -1.23
C TYR A 22 11.09 13.46 -2.46
N LYS A 23 11.75 14.53 -2.94
CA LYS A 23 12.70 14.46 -4.05
C LYS A 23 13.89 13.54 -3.72
N GLN A 24 14.46 13.66 -2.53
CA GLN A 24 15.56 12.83 -2.04
C GLN A 24 15.18 11.34 -1.96
N LEU A 25 13.96 11.04 -1.48
CA LEU A 25 13.48 9.65 -1.41
C LEU A 25 13.31 9.04 -2.81
N LEU A 26 12.79 9.81 -3.76
CA LEU A 26 12.64 9.34 -5.13
C LEU A 26 13.98 9.07 -5.81
N SER A 27 14.97 9.92 -5.64
CA SER A 27 16.29 9.71 -6.26
C SER A 27 17.00 8.47 -5.69
N PHE A 28 16.94 8.26 -4.38
CA PHE A 28 17.68 7.18 -3.72
C PHE A 28 16.95 5.83 -3.78
N TYR A 29 15.61 5.83 -3.68
CA TYR A 29 14.83 4.61 -3.44
C TYR A 29 13.81 4.26 -4.52
N ALA A 30 13.41 5.17 -5.43
CA ALA A 30 12.37 4.85 -6.42
C ALA A 30 12.70 3.60 -7.25
N GLY A 31 13.93 3.48 -7.74
CA GLY A 31 14.36 2.30 -8.49
C GLY A 31 14.28 0.99 -7.68
N ARG A 32 14.41 1.04 -6.35
CA ARG A 32 14.25 -0.12 -5.46
C ARG A 32 12.76 -0.46 -5.29
N TRP A 33 11.93 0.55 -5.06
CA TRP A 33 10.49 0.37 -4.89
C TRP A 33 9.79 -0.10 -6.16
N VAL A 34 10.24 0.34 -7.34
CA VAL A 34 9.80 -0.20 -8.64
C VAL A 34 10.07 -1.71 -8.72
N LYS A 35 11.27 -2.17 -8.36
CA LYS A 35 11.60 -3.60 -8.37
C LYS A 35 10.73 -4.41 -7.42
N VAL A 36 10.50 -3.92 -6.20
CA VAL A 36 9.60 -4.58 -5.24
C VAL A 36 8.16 -4.57 -5.75
N ASN A 37 7.70 -3.48 -6.35
CA ASN A 37 6.38 -3.38 -6.97
C ASN A 37 6.18 -4.37 -8.12
N LEU A 38 7.21 -4.64 -8.93
CA LEU A 38 7.14 -5.69 -9.95
C LEU A 38 6.89 -7.06 -9.32
N LEU A 39 7.62 -7.39 -8.25
CA LEU A 39 7.41 -8.64 -7.50
C LEU A 39 6.00 -8.67 -6.88
N THR A 40 5.51 -7.56 -6.35
CA THR A 40 4.14 -7.43 -5.82
C THR A 40 3.08 -7.62 -6.89
N THR A 41 3.31 -7.09 -8.10
CA THR A 41 2.42 -7.28 -9.25
C THR A 41 2.39 -8.74 -9.68
N LEU A 42 3.55 -9.40 -9.75
CA LEU A 42 3.65 -10.83 -10.04
C LEU A 42 2.94 -11.68 -8.98
N GLY A 43 3.13 -11.34 -7.69
CA GLY A 43 2.44 -11.98 -6.58
C GLY A 43 0.93 -11.80 -6.58
N ALA A 44 0.42 -10.75 -7.23
CA ALA A 44 -1.01 -10.50 -7.39
C ALA A 44 -1.65 -11.32 -8.53
N LEU A 45 -0.86 -11.91 -9.44
CA LEU A 45 -1.40 -12.63 -10.61
C LEU A 45 -2.38 -13.74 -10.24
N PRO A 46 -2.14 -14.61 -9.24
CA PRO A 46 -3.11 -15.65 -8.87
C PRO A 46 -4.46 -15.06 -8.43
N LEU A 47 -4.44 -13.95 -7.69
CA LEU A 47 -5.65 -13.23 -7.27
C LEU A 47 -6.38 -12.65 -8.48
N VAL A 48 -5.67 -11.94 -9.36
CA VAL A 48 -6.24 -11.33 -10.57
C VAL A 48 -6.88 -12.40 -11.45
N LEU A 49 -6.14 -13.47 -11.77
CA LEU A 49 -6.64 -14.57 -12.60
C LEU A 49 -7.87 -15.24 -11.98
N GLY A 50 -7.83 -15.51 -10.67
CA GLY A 50 -8.95 -16.12 -9.95
C GLY A 50 -10.20 -15.25 -9.95
N VAL A 51 -10.06 -13.95 -9.68
CA VAL A 51 -11.17 -12.99 -9.71
C VAL A 51 -11.71 -12.83 -11.13
N THR A 52 -10.84 -12.68 -12.14
CA THR A 52 -11.26 -12.59 -13.55
C THR A 52 -12.02 -13.84 -13.97
N PHE A 53 -11.53 -15.03 -13.66
CA PHE A 53 -12.24 -16.28 -13.96
C PHE A 53 -13.60 -16.35 -13.25
N SER A 54 -13.70 -15.86 -12.00
CA SER A 54 -14.96 -15.80 -11.26
C SER A 54 -15.97 -14.85 -11.88
N VAL A 55 -15.50 -13.71 -12.39
CA VAL A 55 -16.33 -12.75 -13.15
C VAL A 55 -16.80 -13.35 -14.47
N LEU A 56 -15.90 -13.95 -15.26
CA LEU A 56 -16.23 -14.59 -16.54
C LEU A 56 -17.21 -15.76 -16.38
N SER A 57 -17.05 -16.53 -15.31
CA SER A 57 -17.96 -17.64 -14.96
C SER A 57 -19.23 -17.18 -14.23
N SER A 58 -19.34 -15.89 -13.88
CA SER A 58 -20.41 -15.32 -13.04
C SER A 58 -20.66 -16.09 -11.74
N SER A 59 -19.62 -16.66 -11.13
CA SER A 59 -19.74 -17.55 -9.98
C SER A 59 -19.12 -16.96 -8.71
N VAL A 60 -19.97 -16.59 -7.75
CA VAL A 60 -19.53 -16.18 -6.40
C VAL A 60 -18.90 -17.36 -5.64
N LEU A 61 -19.33 -18.60 -5.93
CA LEU A 61 -18.77 -19.80 -5.32
C LEU A 61 -17.31 -20.03 -5.73
N VAL A 62 -16.92 -19.59 -6.92
CA VAL A 62 -15.51 -19.58 -7.36
C VAL A 62 -14.79 -18.35 -6.81
N LEU A 63 -15.47 -17.20 -6.77
CA LEU A 63 -14.91 -15.93 -6.30
C LEU A 63 -14.33 -16.03 -4.89
N ILE A 64 -15.09 -16.54 -3.93
CA ILE A 64 -14.70 -16.57 -2.52
C ILE A 64 -13.39 -17.35 -2.32
N PRO A 65 -13.28 -18.64 -2.69
CA PRO A 65 -12.04 -19.40 -2.49
C PRO A 65 -10.88 -18.87 -3.35
N ALA A 66 -11.14 -18.44 -4.59
CA ALA A 66 -10.09 -17.88 -5.45
C ALA A 66 -9.52 -16.58 -4.86
N SER A 67 -10.37 -15.71 -4.33
CA SER A 67 -9.97 -14.44 -3.74
C SER A 67 -9.25 -14.62 -2.40
N LEU A 68 -9.69 -15.58 -1.58
CA LEU A 68 -9.00 -15.93 -0.34
C LEU A 68 -7.62 -16.52 -0.61
N ALA A 69 -7.50 -17.50 -1.52
CA ALA A 69 -6.23 -18.14 -1.84
C ALA A 69 -5.27 -17.17 -2.54
N GLY A 70 -5.75 -16.45 -3.56
CA GLY A 70 -4.97 -15.43 -4.26
C GLY A 70 -4.54 -14.30 -3.34
N GLY A 71 -5.43 -13.86 -2.44
CA GLY A 71 -5.12 -12.86 -1.41
C GLY A 71 -4.07 -13.33 -0.42
N ALA A 72 -4.15 -14.58 0.04
CA ALA A 72 -3.16 -15.17 0.95
C ALA A 72 -1.77 -15.21 0.30
N ILE A 73 -1.69 -15.51 -1.01
CA ILE A 73 -0.45 -15.48 -1.77
C ILE A 73 0.04 -14.03 -1.94
N PHE A 74 -0.86 -13.09 -2.20
CA PHE A 74 -0.54 -11.68 -2.40
C PHE A 74 -0.05 -10.97 -1.12
N GLY A 75 -0.59 -11.34 0.05
CA GLY A 75 -0.31 -10.72 1.34
C GLY A 75 1.19 -10.51 1.64
N PRO A 76 2.04 -11.55 1.56
CA PRO A 76 3.49 -11.43 1.76
C PRO A 76 4.17 -10.44 0.81
N PHE A 77 3.73 -10.36 -0.44
CA PHE A 77 4.29 -9.40 -1.38
C PHE A 77 3.85 -7.96 -1.09
N LEU A 78 2.61 -7.78 -0.64
CA LEU A 78 2.12 -6.47 -0.20
C LEU A 78 2.85 -6.02 1.08
N ALA A 79 3.03 -6.92 2.05
CA ALA A 79 3.83 -6.67 3.25
C ALA A 79 5.27 -6.27 2.89
N ALA A 80 5.90 -6.96 1.94
CA ALA A 80 7.24 -6.63 1.47
C ALA A 80 7.30 -5.24 0.83
N LEU A 81 6.25 -4.83 0.12
CA LEU A 81 6.16 -3.49 -0.45
C LEU A 81 6.10 -2.42 0.66
N TYR A 82 5.19 -2.56 1.63
CA TYR A 82 5.11 -1.66 2.77
C TYR A 82 6.43 -1.60 3.57
N ASP A 83 7.03 -2.74 3.90
CA ASP A 83 8.31 -2.79 4.61
C ASP A 83 9.41 -2.07 3.82
N SER A 84 9.46 -2.25 2.50
CA SER A 84 10.44 -1.56 1.64
C SER A 84 10.25 -0.03 1.62
N LEU A 85 9.00 0.44 1.65
CA LEU A 85 8.68 1.87 1.74
C LEU A 85 9.17 2.42 3.08
N PHE A 86 8.81 1.79 4.20
CA PHE A 86 9.24 2.25 5.53
C PHE A 86 10.74 2.16 5.76
N ARG A 87 11.41 1.16 5.20
CA ARG A 87 12.88 1.08 5.21
C ARG A 87 13.50 2.25 4.45
N GLY A 88 12.95 2.62 3.28
CA GLY A 88 13.41 3.80 2.55
C GLY A 88 13.08 5.11 3.28
N LEU A 89 11.91 5.25 3.89
CA LEU A 89 11.52 6.43 4.68
C LEU A 89 12.47 6.69 5.88
N ARG A 90 13.07 5.61 6.41
CA ARG A 90 14.03 5.61 7.53
C ARG A 90 15.49 5.54 7.10
N ASP A 91 15.77 5.60 5.80
CA ASP A 91 17.11 5.47 5.23
C ASP A 91 17.88 4.21 5.68
N ALA A 92 17.19 3.07 5.76
CA ALA A 92 17.80 1.82 6.22
C ALA A 92 18.96 1.37 5.30
N PRO A 93 20.15 1.08 5.86
CA PRO A 93 21.29 0.65 5.06
C PRO A 93 21.07 -0.75 4.48
N GLY A 94 21.67 -1.01 3.32
CA GLY A 94 21.70 -2.33 2.67
C GLY A 94 21.02 -2.39 1.31
N SER A 95 21.04 -3.60 0.73
CA SER A 95 20.48 -3.86 -0.59
C SER A 95 18.96 -4.07 -0.53
N TRP A 96 18.25 -3.66 -1.59
CA TRP A 96 16.80 -3.85 -1.70
C TRP A 96 16.39 -5.33 -1.61
N TRP A 97 17.25 -6.24 -2.09
CA TRP A 97 16.97 -7.67 -2.11
C TRP A 97 17.11 -8.32 -0.75
N ASP A 98 18.11 -7.91 0.03
CA ASP A 98 18.28 -8.39 1.41
C ASP A 98 17.11 -7.92 2.29
N HIS A 99 16.69 -6.66 2.12
CA HIS A 99 15.49 -6.12 2.77
C HIS A 99 14.24 -6.91 2.38
N TYR A 100 14.05 -7.19 1.09
CA TYR A 100 12.93 -8.00 0.61
C TYR A 100 12.92 -9.40 1.26
N ARG A 101 14.05 -10.12 1.23
CA ARG A 101 14.17 -11.44 1.87
C ARG A 101 13.92 -11.39 3.38
N ARG A 102 14.39 -10.34 4.05
CA ARG A 102 14.16 -10.13 5.49
C ARG A 102 12.68 -9.90 5.78
N SER A 103 12.00 -9.09 4.97
CA SER A 103 10.56 -8.86 5.10
C SER A 103 9.76 -10.15 4.97
N TRP A 104 10.10 -11.02 4.02
CA TRP A 104 9.45 -12.32 3.87
C TRP A 104 9.60 -13.21 5.11
N LYS A 105 10.79 -13.23 5.72
CA LYS A 105 11.05 -14.01 6.93
C LYS A 105 10.28 -13.46 8.15
N GLN A 106 10.18 -12.14 8.26
CA GLN A 106 9.55 -11.47 9.41
C GLN A 106 8.02 -11.42 9.30
N ASN A 107 7.51 -11.05 8.13
CA ASN A 107 6.13 -10.63 7.93
C ASN A 107 5.32 -11.63 7.09
N GLY A 108 5.98 -12.52 6.34
CA GLY A 108 5.32 -13.41 5.37
C GLY A 108 4.19 -14.22 5.99
N ARG A 109 4.44 -14.94 7.09
CA ARG A 109 3.40 -15.73 7.76
C ARG A 109 2.28 -14.87 8.36
N ALA A 110 2.63 -13.76 9.00
CA ALA A 110 1.67 -12.85 9.62
C ALA A 110 0.75 -12.18 8.59
N SER A 111 1.23 -12.01 7.36
CA SER A 111 0.49 -11.37 6.27
C SER A 111 -0.47 -12.29 5.51
N LEU A 112 -0.45 -13.61 5.73
CA LEU A 112 -1.31 -14.56 4.99
C LEU A 112 -2.80 -14.29 5.24
N LEU A 113 -3.20 -14.20 6.52
CA LEU A 113 -4.61 -13.99 6.88
C LEU A 113 -5.10 -12.59 6.48
N PRO A 114 -4.39 -11.49 6.79
CA PRO A 114 -4.76 -10.16 6.29
C PRO A 114 -4.79 -10.11 4.76
N GLY A 115 -3.82 -10.73 4.09
CA GLY A 115 -3.79 -10.85 2.64
C GLY A 115 -5.03 -11.57 2.09
N ALA A 116 -5.44 -12.68 2.69
CA ALA A 116 -6.66 -13.40 2.30
C ALA A 116 -7.91 -12.51 2.43
N LEU A 117 -8.03 -11.75 3.51
CA LEU A 117 -9.14 -10.82 3.72
C LEU A 117 -9.13 -9.67 2.72
N VAL A 118 -7.95 -9.10 2.44
CA VAL A 118 -7.77 -8.07 1.41
C VAL A 118 -8.13 -8.62 0.04
N GLY A 119 -7.69 -9.83 -0.29
CA GLY A 119 -8.03 -10.50 -1.53
C GLY A 119 -9.53 -10.73 -1.67
N LEU A 120 -10.19 -11.28 -0.64
CA LEU A 120 -11.63 -11.49 -0.60
C LEU A 120 -12.40 -10.19 -0.84
N LEU A 121 -12.10 -9.14 -0.06
CA LEU A 121 -12.79 -7.86 -0.18
C LEU A 121 -12.55 -7.22 -1.56
N THR A 122 -11.31 -7.27 -2.06
CA THR A 122 -10.97 -6.77 -3.40
C THR A 122 -11.71 -7.54 -4.49
N GLY A 123 -11.76 -8.87 -4.41
CA GLY A 123 -12.51 -9.72 -5.33
C GLY A 123 -14.01 -9.43 -5.31
N MET A 124 -14.59 -9.23 -4.13
CA MET A 124 -15.99 -8.81 -3.97
C MET A 124 -16.24 -7.44 -4.61
N TYR A 125 -15.34 -6.46 -4.44
CA TYR A 125 -15.45 -5.16 -5.11
C TYR A 125 -15.42 -5.29 -6.63
N VAL A 126 -14.48 -6.05 -7.19
CA VAL A 126 -14.39 -6.25 -8.65
C VAL A 126 -15.65 -6.93 -9.19
N PHE A 127 -16.12 -7.99 -8.51
CA PHE A 127 -17.33 -8.69 -8.91
C PHE A 127 -18.58 -7.80 -8.82
N MET A 128 -18.72 -7.04 -7.73
CA MET A 128 -19.79 -6.07 -7.56
C MET A 128 -19.76 -4.98 -8.64
N MET A 129 -18.59 -4.43 -8.94
CA MET A 129 -18.43 -3.42 -10.01
C MET A 129 -18.83 -3.97 -11.37
N TYR A 130 -18.45 -5.22 -11.68
CA TYR A 130 -18.88 -5.88 -12.92
C TYR A 130 -20.41 -6.08 -12.96
N MET A 131 -21.03 -6.48 -11.85
CA MET A 131 -22.48 -6.64 -11.77
C MET A 131 -23.22 -5.31 -11.92
N LEU A 132 -22.72 -4.24 -11.31
CA LEU A 132 -23.26 -2.89 -11.47
C LEU A 132 -23.11 -2.37 -12.90
N TRP A 133 -21.97 -2.65 -13.54
CA TRP A 133 -21.71 -2.30 -14.94
C TRP A 133 -22.62 -3.04 -15.91
N SER A 134 -22.89 -4.32 -15.62
CA SER A 134 -23.71 -5.19 -16.49
C SER A 134 -25.22 -5.06 -16.20
N ALA A 135 -25.61 -4.24 -15.23
CA ALA A 135 -27.00 -4.05 -14.86
C ALA A 135 -27.76 -3.30 -15.97
N PRO A 136 -29.02 -3.68 -16.26
CA PRO A 136 -29.84 -3.01 -17.28
C PRO A 136 -30.24 -1.58 -16.88
N ALA A 137 -30.25 -1.27 -15.58
CA ALA A 137 -30.55 0.05 -15.05
C ALA A 137 -29.30 0.65 -14.41
N PHE A 138 -29.12 1.95 -14.58
CA PHE A 138 -28.04 2.66 -13.93
C PHE A 138 -28.17 2.55 -12.39
N PRO A 139 -27.10 2.23 -11.66
CA PRO A 139 -27.14 2.14 -10.20
C PRO A 139 -27.64 3.44 -9.56
N SER A 140 -28.43 3.31 -8.50
CA SER A 140 -28.87 4.50 -7.76
C SER A 140 -27.67 5.26 -7.17
N TRP A 141 -27.80 6.58 -7.03
CA TRP A 141 -26.79 7.39 -6.34
C TRP A 141 -26.49 6.88 -4.93
N GLY A 142 -27.49 6.38 -4.21
CA GLY A 142 -27.30 5.77 -2.89
C GLY A 142 -26.40 4.54 -2.93
N THR A 143 -26.56 3.68 -3.93
CA THR A 143 -25.69 2.51 -4.14
C THR A 143 -24.25 2.93 -4.42
N LEU A 144 -24.06 3.90 -5.33
CA LEU A 144 -22.72 4.40 -5.67
C LEU A 144 -22.02 5.04 -4.47
N LEU A 145 -22.74 5.84 -3.69
CA LEU A 145 -22.22 6.45 -2.46
C LEU A 145 -21.86 5.40 -1.40
N ALA A 146 -22.67 4.36 -1.23
CA ALA A 146 -22.38 3.27 -0.31
C ALA A 146 -21.12 2.49 -0.73
N CYS A 147 -20.96 2.19 -2.02
CA CYS A 147 -19.75 1.55 -2.55
C CYS A 147 -18.50 2.43 -2.38
N LEU A 148 -18.62 3.74 -2.63
CA LEU A 148 -17.51 4.67 -2.44
C LEU A 148 -17.14 4.77 -0.96
N PHE A 149 -18.12 4.92 -0.07
CA PHE A 149 -17.90 4.97 1.37
C PHE A 149 -17.22 3.71 1.89
N SER A 150 -17.68 2.52 1.46
CA SER A 150 -17.08 1.25 1.87
C SER A 150 -15.66 1.10 1.32
N ALA A 151 -15.39 1.55 0.09
CA ALA A 151 -14.05 1.54 -0.51
C ALA A 151 -13.09 2.46 0.26
N VAL A 152 -13.54 3.66 0.63
CA VAL A 152 -12.75 4.60 1.46
C VAL A 152 -12.47 4.03 2.84
N PHE A 153 -13.48 3.41 3.48
CA PHE A 153 -13.29 2.75 4.76
C PHE A 153 -12.28 1.59 4.66
N PHE A 154 -12.39 0.77 3.62
CA PHE A 154 -11.45 -0.31 3.36
C PHE A 154 -10.02 0.20 3.10
N ALA A 155 -9.87 1.27 2.31
CA ALA A 155 -8.58 1.92 2.07
C ALA A 155 -7.96 2.47 3.36
N ALA A 156 -8.73 3.18 4.18
CA ALA A 156 -8.28 3.70 5.47
C ALA A 156 -7.77 2.59 6.40
N LEU A 157 -8.52 1.48 6.50
CA LEU A 157 -8.09 0.32 7.29
C LEU A 157 -6.78 -0.28 6.77
N ASN A 158 -6.62 -0.44 5.45
CA ASN A 158 -5.40 -0.98 4.87
C ASN A 158 -4.19 -0.06 5.12
N LEU A 159 -4.36 1.24 4.89
CA LEU A 159 -3.31 2.24 5.13
C LEU A 159 -2.83 2.25 6.58
N LEU A 160 -3.66 1.90 7.56
CA LEU A 160 -3.25 1.86 8.96
C LEU A 160 -2.80 0.48 9.42
N TYR A 161 -3.36 -0.59 8.85
CA TYR A 161 -3.10 -1.95 9.30
C TYR A 161 -1.74 -2.47 8.81
N TRP A 162 -1.41 -2.28 7.53
CA TRP A 162 -0.18 -2.81 6.94
C TRP A 162 1.10 -2.19 7.52
N PRO A 163 1.18 -0.87 7.76
CA PRO A 163 2.31 -0.29 8.49
C PRO A 163 2.54 -0.94 9.85
N GLN A 164 1.47 -1.15 10.63
CA GLN A 164 1.58 -1.77 11.94
C GLN A 164 1.99 -3.24 11.85
N LEU A 165 1.62 -3.94 10.78
CA LEU A 165 2.05 -5.31 10.54
C LEU A 165 3.55 -5.41 10.29
N VAL A 166 4.11 -4.49 9.51
CA VAL A 166 5.54 -4.54 9.13
C VAL A 166 6.46 -3.87 10.13
N LEU A 167 5.97 -2.88 10.88
CA LEU A 167 6.76 -2.15 11.88
C LEU A 167 6.70 -2.80 13.26
N PHE A 168 5.57 -3.42 13.64
CA PHE A 168 5.35 -3.88 15.00
C PHE A 168 4.94 -5.35 15.10
N GLN A 169 5.50 -6.03 16.11
CA GLN A 169 5.05 -7.35 16.55
C GLN A 169 3.87 -7.21 17.50
N GLN A 170 2.69 -6.94 16.94
CA GLN A 170 1.43 -6.81 17.67
C GLN A 170 0.43 -7.88 17.24
N SER A 171 -0.55 -8.18 18.10
CA SER A 171 -1.65 -9.06 17.71
C SER A 171 -2.55 -8.37 16.68
N ASN A 172 -3.30 -9.15 15.89
CA ASN A 172 -4.23 -8.57 14.90
C ASN A 172 -5.32 -7.71 15.54
N LYS A 173 -5.72 -8.02 16.78
CA LYS A 173 -6.71 -7.26 17.53
C LYS A 173 -6.17 -5.89 17.90
N ASP A 174 -4.94 -5.84 18.42
CA ASP A 174 -4.30 -4.57 18.82
C ASP A 174 -4.08 -3.67 17.61
N ARG A 175 -3.67 -4.24 16.47
CA ARG A 175 -3.52 -3.49 15.20
C ARG A 175 -4.82 -2.82 14.77
N LEU A 176 -5.94 -3.53 14.84
CA LEU A 176 -7.25 -2.99 14.49
C LEU A 176 -7.72 -1.94 15.50
N TYR A 177 -7.54 -2.21 16.79
CA TYR A 177 -7.87 -1.25 17.84
C TYR A 177 -7.09 0.06 17.68
N ASN A 178 -5.78 -0.05 17.46
CA ASN A 178 -4.90 1.07 17.19
C ASN A 178 -5.30 1.81 15.90
N ALA A 179 -5.67 1.10 14.83
CA ALA A 179 -6.15 1.72 13.60
C ALA A 179 -7.43 2.54 13.83
N VAL A 180 -8.36 2.03 14.65
CA VAL A 180 -9.58 2.75 15.03
C VAL A 180 -9.24 4.00 15.85
N LEU A 181 -8.44 3.88 16.91
CA LEU A 181 -8.03 5.02 17.72
C LEU A 181 -7.30 6.08 16.89
N PHE A 182 -6.42 5.65 15.99
CA PHE A 182 -5.69 6.54 15.10
C PHE A 182 -6.61 7.26 14.13
N THR A 183 -7.61 6.56 13.57
CA THR A 183 -8.64 7.16 12.71
C THR A 183 -9.47 8.19 13.47
N LEU A 184 -9.84 7.93 14.72
CA LEU A 184 -10.59 8.90 15.53
C LEU A 184 -9.76 10.15 15.84
N LYS A 185 -8.47 9.98 16.15
CA LYS A 185 -7.56 11.10 16.49
C LYS A 185 -7.18 11.94 15.27
N TYR A 186 -6.89 11.30 14.13
CA TYR A 186 -6.37 11.95 12.91
C TYR A 186 -7.32 11.83 11.73
N PHE A 187 -8.63 11.86 11.98
CA PHE A 187 -9.71 11.57 11.03
C PHE A 187 -9.52 12.19 9.65
N TRP A 188 -9.32 13.51 9.57
CA TRP A 188 -9.20 14.22 8.29
C TRP A 188 -7.98 13.81 7.48
N ARG A 189 -6.86 13.45 8.15
CA ARG A 189 -5.65 12.99 7.46
C ARG A 189 -5.84 11.58 6.92
N VAL A 190 -6.42 10.69 7.72
CA VAL A 190 -6.72 9.31 7.30
C VAL A 190 -7.74 9.31 6.16
N LEU A 191 -8.80 10.11 6.27
CA LEU A 191 -9.81 10.26 5.22
C LEU A 191 -9.20 10.80 3.92
N GLY A 192 -8.37 11.84 4.00
CA GLY A 192 -7.68 12.40 2.84
C GLY A 192 -6.76 11.39 2.15
N ALA A 193 -5.96 10.64 2.91
CA ALA A 193 -5.08 9.60 2.38
C ALA A 193 -5.87 8.44 1.75
N ALA A 194 -6.97 8.02 2.39
CA ALA A 194 -7.84 6.96 1.88
C ALA A 194 -8.57 7.39 0.58
N LEU A 195 -9.09 8.62 0.53
CA LEU A 195 -9.70 9.18 -0.68
C LEU A 195 -8.69 9.27 -1.82
N LEU A 196 -7.45 9.69 -1.53
CA LEU A 196 -6.38 9.74 -2.52
C LEU A 196 -6.08 8.34 -3.07
N GLN A 197 -5.98 7.33 -2.20
CA GLN A 197 -5.75 5.95 -2.61
C GLN A 197 -6.90 5.41 -3.46
N VAL A 198 -8.16 5.60 -3.04
CA VAL A 198 -9.34 5.18 -3.80
C VAL A 198 -9.40 5.89 -5.15
N GLY A 199 -9.19 7.21 -5.17
CA GLY A 199 -9.17 8.01 -6.40
C GLY A 199 -8.11 7.51 -7.38
N TYR A 200 -6.90 7.24 -6.90
CA TYR A 200 -5.83 6.66 -7.70
C TYR A 200 -6.21 5.30 -8.29
N LEU A 201 -6.74 4.38 -7.48
CA LEU A 201 -7.18 3.06 -7.95
C LEU A 201 -8.34 3.16 -8.94
N LEU A 202 -9.29 4.07 -8.72
CA LEU A 202 -10.40 4.33 -9.64
C LEU A 202 -9.89 4.85 -10.98
N LEU A 203 -8.90 5.75 -11.01
CA LEU A 203 -8.27 6.19 -12.27
C LEU A 203 -7.64 5.00 -13.01
N TYR A 204 -6.96 4.09 -12.31
CA TYR A 204 -6.43 2.89 -12.96
C TYR A 204 -7.53 2.02 -13.58
N VAL A 205 -8.65 1.85 -12.89
CA VAL A 205 -9.77 1.04 -13.39
C VAL A 205 -10.49 1.72 -14.55
N LEU A 206 -10.81 3.01 -14.44
CA LEU A 206 -11.58 3.76 -15.43
C LEU A 206 -10.86 3.92 -16.77
N PHE A 207 -9.53 4.02 -16.75
CA PHE A 207 -8.71 4.21 -17.95
C PHE A 207 -7.97 2.93 -18.40
N ALA A 208 -8.39 1.76 -17.90
CA ALA A 208 -7.91 0.48 -18.39
C ALA A 208 -8.35 0.26 -19.86
N PRO A 209 -7.53 -0.40 -20.71
CA PRO A 209 -6.29 -1.09 -20.38
C PRO A 209 -5.03 -0.20 -20.37
N TRP A 210 -5.06 1.06 -20.83
CA TRP A 210 -3.85 1.88 -20.98
C TRP A 210 -3.10 2.10 -19.66
N THR A 211 -3.82 2.28 -18.57
CA THR A 211 -3.25 2.39 -17.22
C THR A 211 -2.53 1.12 -16.74
N LEU A 212 -2.85 -0.06 -17.29
CA LEU A 212 -2.16 -1.30 -16.95
C LEU A 212 -0.68 -1.26 -17.38
N ALA A 213 -0.35 -0.52 -18.44
CA ALA A 213 1.03 -0.30 -18.86
C ALA A 213 1.85 0.50 -17.84
N LEU A 214 1.18 1.25 -16.95
CA LEU A 214 1.83 2.05 -15.89
C LEU A 214 2.05 1.25 -14.60
N VAL A 215 1.34 0.13 -14.40
CA VAL A 215 1.43 -0.71 -13.19
C VAL A 215 2.88 -1.15 -12.89
N PRO A 216 3.70 -1.56 -13.86
CA PRO A 216 5.09 -1.94 -13.61
C PRO A 216 5.95 -0.80 -13.03
N PHE A 217 5.67 0.45 -13.42
CA PHE A 217 6.52 1.60 -13.14
C PHE A 217 6.04 2.45 -11.97
N VAL A 218 4.74 2.70 -11.86
CA VAL A 218 4.15 3.58 -10.83
C VAL A 218 3.35 2.75 -9.82
N GLY A 219 2.56 1.80 -10.31
CA GLY A 219 1.97 0.70 -9.53
C GLY A 219 1.36 1.11 -8.19
N LEU A 220 1.49 0.24 -7.19
CA LEU A 220 1.01 0.51 -5.84
C LEU A 220 2.02 1.30 -5.01
N TRP A 221 3.32 1.14 -5.28
CA TRP A 221 4.36 1.76 -4.46
C TRP A 221 4.24 3.28 -4.41
N PHE A 222 3.87 3.92 -5.53
CA PHE A 222 3.80 5.37 -5.61
C PHE A 222 2.67 5.93 -4.76
N ILE A 223 1.44 5.39 -4.93
CA ILE A 223 0.29 5.87 -4.15
C ILE A 223 0.48 5.57 -2.66
N LEU A 224 1.03 4.40 -2.33
CA LEU A 224 1.36 4.05 -0.96
C LEU A 224 2.40 5.01 -0.37
N LEU A 225 3.47 5.34 -1.12
CA LEU A 225 4.46 6.34 -0.67
C LEU A 225 3.79 7.68 -0.35
N VAL A 226 2.93 8.18 -1.23
CA VAL A 226 2.27 9.49 -1.02
C VAL A 226 1.34 9.44 0.21
N CYS A 227 0.51 8.40 0.33
CA CYS A 227 -0.36 8.22 1.48
C CYS A 227 0.44 8.05 2.78
N GLU A 228 1.50 7.25 2.79
CA GLU A 228 2.34 7.04 3.96
C GLU A 228 3.11 8.31 4.33
N LEU A 229 3.59 9.13 3.40
CA LEU A 229 4.20 10.42 3.71
C LEU A 229 3.22 11.38 4.41
N MET A 230 1.94 11.36 4.03
CA MET A 230 0.90 12.14 4.70
C MET A 230 0.63 11.66 6.14
N LEU A 231 0.79 10.36 6.39
CA LEU A 231 0.49 9.71 7.66
C LEU A 231 1.73 9.51 8.55
N TYR A 232 2.95 9.61 8.01
CA TYR A 232 4.19 9.20 8.67
C TYR A 232 4.45 9.99 9.96
N ARG A 233 4.31 11.32 9.94
CA ARG A 233 4.49 12.16 11.13
C ARG A 233 3.51 11.75 12.26
N PRO A 234 2.18 11.70 12.03
CA PRO A 234 1.24 11.16 13.02
C PRO A 234 1.53 9.73 13.49
N LEU A 235 1.95 8.84 12.58
CA LEU A 235 2.33 7.46 12.92
C LEU A 235 3.55 7.46 13.85
N ASP A 236 4.56 8.27 13.56
CA ASP A 236 5.75 8.39 14.40
C ASP A 236 5.43 9.02 15.76
N GLU A 237 4.59 10.05 15.81
CA GLU A 237 4.10 10.62 17.07
C GLU A 237 3.39 9.56 17.93
N ALA A 238 2.51 8.77 17.32
CA ALA A 238 1.70 7.77 18.02
C ALA A 238 2.51 6.55 18.46
N PHE A 239 3.50 6.12 17.67
CA PHE A 239 4.17 4.83 17.87
C PHE A 239 5.68 4.92 18.10
N GLN A 240 6.28 6.12 18.04
CA GLN A 240 7.70 6.38 18.27
C GLN A 240 8.62 5.53 17.36
N ILE A 241 8.27 5.47 16.07
CA ILE A 241 8.88 4.59 15.06
C ILE A 241 10.38 4.92 14.90
N GLU A 242 10.74 6.20 14.84
CA GLU A 242 12.12 6.62 14.61
C GLU A 242 13.02 6.25 15.80
N LYS A 243 12.55 6.43 17.03
CA LYS A 243 13.30 6.06 18.23
C LYS A 243 13.58 4.56 18.28
N GLN A 244 12.57 3.75 17.99
CA GLN A 244 12.73 2.29 17.95
C GLN A 244 13.67 1.85 16.82
N PHE A 245 13.60 2.53 15.66
CA PHE A 245 14.48 2.23 14.54
C PHE A 245 15.96 2.51 14.84
N VAL A 246 16.28 3.69 15.37
CA VAL A 246 17.65 4.08 15.73
C VAL A 246 18.25 3.11 16.75
N GLN A 247 17.44 2.57 17.68
CA GLN A 247 17.90 1.56 18.63
C GLN A 247 18.26 0.22 17.99
N ILE A 248 17.61 -0.17 16.89
CA ILE A 248 17.77 -1.48 16.24
C ILE A 248 18.80 -1.44 15.12
N GLU A 249 18.72 -0.44 14.24
CA GLU A 249 19.53 -0.36 13.01
C GLU A 249 20.62 0.72 13.08
N GLY A 250 20.65 1.54 14.15
CA GLY A 250 21.54 2.69 14.26
C GLY A 250 20.99 3.93 13.56
N ASP A 251 21.53 5.10 13.86
CA ASP A 251 21.20 6.33 13.14
C ASP A 251 22.07 6.44 11.87
N PRO A 252 21.49 6.32 10.66
CA PRO A 252 22.25 6.39 9.42
C PRO A 252 22.84 7.78 9.15
N TRP A 253 22.38 8.82 9.86
CA TRP A 253 22.83 10.20 9.71
C TRP A 253 23.72 10.69 10.86
N ARG A 254 24.09 9.83 11.82
CA ARG A 254 24.82 10.21 13.05
C ARG A 254 26.20 10.83 12.82
N GLU A 255 26.80 10.62 11.66
CA GLU A 255 28.12 11.18 11.30
C GLU A 255 28.03 12.58 10.66
N THR A 256 26.82 13.13 10.50
CA THR A 256 26.57 14.38 9.73
C THR A 256 26.07 15.55 10.58
N THR A 257 26.04 15.38 11.91
CA THR A 257 25.73 16.43 12.91
C THR A 257 26.91 16.66 13.83
#